data_AF-S3JAV0-F1
#
_entry.id   AF-S3JAV0-F1
#
_cell.length_a   1.000
_cell.length_b   1.000
_cell.length_c   1.000
_cell.angle_alpha   90.00
_cell.angle_beta   90.00
_cell.angle_gamma   90.00
#
_symmetry.space_group_name_H-M   'P 1'
#
loop_
_entity.id
_entity.type
_entity.pdbx_description
1 polymer ?
#
loop_
_entity_poly.entity_id
_entity_poly.type
_entity_poly.pdbx_seq_one_letter_code
_entity_poly.pdbx_strand_id
1 'polypeptide(L)' 'MTSETANYDEPWKEALSEYFEAFLHFFFPEVHQLISYQLSVISD' A
#
# COMPACT_ATOMS: atom_id res chain seq x y z
N MET A 1 -14.92 27.33 -20.46
CA MET A 1 -13.77 26.49 -20.09
C MET A 1 -13.98 26.04 -18.66
N THR A 2 -14.55 24.86 -18.46
CA THR A 2 -14.64 24.22 -17.16
C THR A 2 -13.42 23.32 -17.06
N SER A 3 -12.43 23.73 -16.28
CA SER A 3 -11.31 22.87 -15.91
C SER A 3 -11.87 21.69 -15.12
N GLU A 4 -12.17 20.60 -15.81
CA GLU A 4 -12.42 19.32 -15.17
C GLU A 4 -11.11 18.94 -14.47
N THR A 5 -11.04 19.19 -13.16
CA THR A 5 -10.07 18.55 -12.28
C THR A 5 -10.37 17.06 -12.35
N ALA A 6 -9.85 16.37 -13.35
CA ALA A 6 -9.89 14.93 -13.39
C ALA A 6 -9.28 14.46 -12.07
N ASN A 7 -10.12 13.84 -11.25
CA ASN A 7 -9.79 13.45 -9.88
C ASN A 7 -8.87 12.23 -9.98
N TYR A 8 -7.62 12.47 -10.39
CA TYR A 8 -6.61 11.45 -10.52
C TYR A 8 -6.20 10.92 -9.14
N ASP A 9 -6.57 11.59 -8.05
CA ASP A 9 -6.14 11.27 -6.69
C ASP A 9 -6.78 10.02 -6.07
N GLU A 10 -7.90 9.56 -6.59
CA GLU A 10 -8.64 8.44 -6.00
C GLU A 10 -8.14 7.07 -6.50
N PRO A 11 -7.98 6.84 -7.82
CA PRO A 11 -7.68 5.50 -8.33
C PRO A 11 -6.26 5.00 -7.97
N TRP A 12 -5.26 5.88 -7.94
CA TRP A 12 -3.90 5.47 -7.57
C TRP A 12 -3.77 5.18 -6.08
N LYS A 13 -4.55 5.85 -5.23
CA LYS A 13 -4.57 5.57 -3.78
C LYS A 13 -5.17 4.21 -3.51
N GLU A 14 -6.29 3.90 -4.15
CA GLU A 14 -6.93 2.58 -4.04
C GLU A 14 -5.99 1.47 -4.55
N ALA A 15 -5.38 1.66 -5.73
CA ALA A 15 -4.42 0.71 -6.27
C ALA A 15 -3.20 0.52 -5.35
N LEU A 16 -2.66 1.59 -4.75
CA LEU A 16 -1.60 1.45 -3.76
C LEU A 16 -2.10 0.68 -2.53
N SER A 17 -3.26 1.00 -1.97
CA SER A 17 -3.79 0.26 -0.82
C SER A 17 -3.99 -1.22 -1.12
N GLU A 18 -4.45 -1.60 -2.32
CA GLU A 18 -4.67 -2.99 -2.71
C GLU A 18 -3.35 -3.73 -3.02
N TYR A 19 -2.42 -3.08 -3.71
CA TYR A 19 -1.21 -3.75 -4.22
C TYR A 19 0.04 -3.54 -3.37
N PHE A 20 0.03 -2.63 -2.40
CA PHE A 20 1.23 -2.31 -1.62
C PHE A 20 1.77 -3.49 -0.82
N GLU A 21 0.90 -4.29 -0.20
CA GLU A 21 1.32 -5.48 0.54
C GLU A 21 1.93 -6.53 -0.39
N ALA A 22 1.24 -6.85 -1.49
CA ALA A 22 1.74 -7.79 -2.49
C ALA A 22 3.05 -7.32 -3.14
N PHE A 23 3.18 -6.02 -3.39
CA PHE A 23 4.40 -5.39 -3.90
C PHE A 23 5.57 -5.54 -2.93
N LEU A 24 5.36 -5.21 -1.65
CA LEU A 24 6.39 -5.38 -0.63
C LEU A 24 6.77 -6.84 -0.44
N HIS A 25 5.80 -7.76 -0.44
CA HIS A 25 6.07 -9.19 -0.35
C HIS A 25 6.90 -9.71 -1.54
N PHE A 26 6.62 -9.24 -2.75
CA PHE A 26 7.29 -9.71 -3.97
C PHE A 26 8.70 -9.11 -4.15
N PHE A 27 8.87 -7.80 -3.93
CA PHE A 27 10.14 -7.11 -4.18
C PHE A 27 11.03 -7.01 -2.93
N PHE A 28 10.44 -7.01 -1.73
CA PHE A 28 11.13 -6.79 -0.46
C PHE A 28 10.70 -7.81 0.62
N PRO A 29 10.90 -9.12 0.39
CA PRO A 29 10.41 -10.16 1.28
C PRO A 29 10.90 -10.03 2.73
N GLU A 30 12.14 -9.59 2.94
CA GLU A 30 12.71 -9.36 4.28
C GLU A 30 12.02 -8.21 5.02
N VAL A 31 11.76 -7.09 4.33
CA VAL A 31 11.07 -5.94 4.91
C VAL A 31 9.61 -6.30 5.22
N HIS A 32 8.95 -7.03 4.32
CA HIS A 32 7.61 -7.55 4.54
C HIS A 32 7.55 -8.41 5.81
N GLN A 33 8.49 -9.35 5.99
CA GLN A 33 8.54 -10.18 7.21
C GLN A 33 8.77 -9.36 8.48
N LEU A 34 9.63 -8.34 8.45
CA LEU A 34 9.87 -7.47 9.60
C LEU A 34 8.60 -6.69 9.99
N ILE A 35 7.86 -6.17 9.01
CA ILE A 35 6.59 -5.48 9.23
C ILE A 35 5.55 -6.44 9.81
N SER A 36 5.39 -7.63 9.23
CA SER A 36 4.47 -8.65 9.74
C SER A 36 4.80 -9.07 11.18
N TYR A 37 6.09 -9.20 11.51
CA TYR A 37 6.52 -9.54 12.87
C TYR A 37 6.19 -8.43 13.88
N GLN A 38 6.46 -7.16 13.55
CA GLN A 38 6.10 -6.02 14.42
C GLN A 38 4.59 -5.93 14.66
N LEU A 39 3.78 -6.15 13.63
CA LEU A 39 2.31 -6.17 13.76
C LEU A 39 1.83 -7.30 14.69
N SER A 40 2.45 -8.48 14.60
CA SER A 40 2.16 -9.61 15.48
C SER A 40 2.49 -9.29 16.95
N VAL A 41 3.62 -8.64 17.20
CA VAL A 41 4.08 -8.28 18.56
C VAL A 41 3.19 -7.20 19.21
N ILE A 42 2.61 -6.30 18.41
CA ILE A 42 1.72 -5.23 18.92
C ILE A 42 0.30 -5.76 19.23
N SER A 43 -0.07 -6.91 18.67
CA SER A 43 -1.40 -7.51 18.83
C SER A 43 -1.53 -8.47 20.03
N ASP A 44 -0.45 -8.70 20.79
CA ASP A 44 -0.39 -9.48 22.03
C ASP A 44 -0.35 -8.53 23.24
#